data_AF-A0A6B2E2Q1-F1
#
_entry.id   AF-A0A6B2E2Q1-F1
#
_cell.length_a   1.000
_cell.length_b   1.000
_cell.length_c   1.000
_cell.angle_alpha   90.00
_cell.angle_beta   90.00
_cell.angle_gamma   90.00
#
_symmetry.space_group_name_H-M   'P 1'
#
loop_
_entity.id
_entity.type
_entity.pdbx_description
1 polymer ?
#
loop_
_entity_poly.entity_id
_entity_poly.type
_entity_poly.pdbx_seq_one_letter_code
_entity_poly.pdbx_strand_id
1 'polypeptide(L)'
;RAELRTGPPVLALGLTGVLVLSAAAVDGAQGLPWPSPVVFGNWASAEDYARVGTELGARLNGASVASPGEIGTLAYFCECVILDEFSDRGEAVKLVQKRIATANPLMSLALRVNYHWLDTSVAPRKPDFRMQYASGPATGPGDWQVRSAAKGVGHFVFTREP
;
A
#
# COMPACT_ATOMS: atom_id res chain seq x y z
N ARG A 1 50.91 4.02 -33.71
CA ARG A 1 49.44 4.21 -33.79
C ARG A 1 48.87 3.62 -32.50
N ALA A 2 48.20 4.42 -31.67
CA ALA A 2 47.54 3.89 -30.48
C ALA A 2 46.30 3.09 -30.94
N GLU A 3 46.27 1.79 -30.65
CA GLU A 3 45.09 0.98 -30.92
C GLU A 3 43.97 1.41 -29.98
N LEU A 4 42.84 1.83 -30.55
CA LEU A 4 41.64 2.15 -29.79
C LEU A 4 41.16 0.88 -29.09
N ARG A 5 41.01 0.93 -27.77
CA ARG A 5 40.46 -0.17 -26.98
C ARG A 5 38.95 -0.29 -27.26
N THR A 6 38.57 -1.21 -28.15
CA THR A 6 37.17 -1.45 -28.55
C THR A 6 36.39 -2.30 -27.57
N GLY A 7 37.04 -2.99 -26.64
CA GLY A 7 36.38 -3.83 -25.63
C GLY A 7 35.34 -3.10 -24.78
N PRO A 8 35.69 -1.99 -24.09
CA PRO A 8 34.75 -1.24 -23.27
C PRO A 8 33.51 -0.71 -24.03
N PRO A 9 33.62 -0.07 -25.22
CA PRO A 9 32.43 0.39 -25.94
C PRO A 9 31.57 -0.77 -26.46
N VAL A 10 32.14 -1.89 -26.88
CA VAL A 10 31.37 -3.08 -27.29
C VAL A 10 30.61 -3.68 -26.10
N LEU A 11 31.26 -3.79 -24.92
CA LEU A 11 30.60 -4.25 -23.71
C LEU A 11 29.46 -3.31 -23.29
N ALA A 12 29.70 -1.99 -23.33
CA ALA A 12 28.67 -0.99 -23.01
C ALA A 12 27.47 -1.12 -23.95
N LEU A 13 27.71 -1.17 -25.27
CA LEU A 13 26.65 -1.36 -26.27
C LEU A 13 25.89 -2.69 -26.07
N GLY A 14 26.60 -3.77 -25.75
CA GLY A 14 26.01 -5.06 -25.45
C GLY A 14 25.08 -5.00 -24.23
N LEU A 15 25.53 -4.40 -23.13
CA LEU A 15 24.74 -4.23 -21.91
C LEU A 15 23.52 -3.33 -22.16
N THR A 16 23.69 -2.22 -22.89
CA THR A 16 22.57 -1.36 -23.29
C THR A 16 21.57 -2.12 -24.17
N GLY A 17 22.04 -2.92 -25.12
CA GLY A 17 21.20 -3.77 -25.96
C GLY A 17 20.38 -4.76 -25.15
N VAL A 18 20.99 -5.43 -24.16
CA VAL A 18 20.29 -6.34 -23.24
C VAL A 18 19.20 -5.61 -22.45
N LEU A 19 19.49 -4.41 -21.93
CA LEU A 19 18.51 -3.61 -21.19
C LEU A 19 17.33 -3.20 -22.08
N VAL A 20 17.59 -2.71 -23.30
CA VAL A 20 16.55 -2.28 -24.24
C VAL A 20 15.67 -3.45 -24.67
N LEU A 21 16.27 -4.59 -25.02
CA LEU A 21 15.51 -5.78 -25.41
C LEU A 21 14.68 -6.34 -24.24
N SER A 22 15.22 -6.30 -23.02
CA SER A 22 14.50 -6.73 -21.83
C SER A 22 13.31 -5.81 -21.52
N ALA A 23 13.49 -4.49 -21.65
CA ALA A 23 12.41 -3.52 -21.50
C ALA A 23 11.31 -3.73 -22.56
N ALA A 24 11.69 -3.87 -23.83
CA ALA A 24 10.75 -4.13 -24.92
C ALA A 24 9.98 -5.46 -24.75
N ALA A 25 10.64 -6.49 -24.21
CA ALA A 25 9.99 -7.77 -23.90
C ALA A 25 8.95 -7.60 -22.78
N VAL A 26 9.26 -6.82 -21.74
CA VAL A 26 8.30 -6.50 -20.66
C VAL A 26 7.14 -5.67 -21.20
N ASP A 27 7.40 -4.66 -22.03
CA ASP A 27 6.37 -3.85 -22.68
C ASP A 27 5.42 -4.70 -23.53
N GLY A 28 5.98 -5.62 -24.32
CA GLY A 28 5.18 -6.56 -25.12
C GLY A 28 4.35 -7.52 -24.27
N ALA A 29 4.88 -7.98 -23.13
CA ALA A 29 4.17 -8.88 -22.22
C ALA A 29 3.06 -8.19 -21.40
N GLN A 30 3.27 -6.93 -20.99
CA GLN A 30 2.31 -6.15 -20.20
C GLN A 30 1.22 -5.50 -21.07
N GLY A 31 1.56 -5.19 -22.32
CA GLY A 31 0.75 -4.31 -23.19
C GLY A 31 0.94 -2.83 -22.82
N LEU A 32 0.88 -1.95 -23.80
CA LEU A 32 1.03 -0.50 -23.61
C LEU A 32 -0.30 0.23 -23.88
N PRO A 33 -0.77 1.10 -22.96
CA PRO A 33 -0.17 1.42 -21.65
C PRO A 33 -0.25 0.24 -20.66
N TRP A 34 0.73 0.15 -19.76
CA TRP A 34 0.74 -0.93 -18.77
C TRP A 34 -0.48 -0.84 -17.85
N PRO A 35 -1.22 -1.95 -17.63
CA PRO A 35 -2.36 -1.96 -16.71
C PRO A 35 -1.94 -1.98 -15.24
N SER A 36 -0.68 -2.32 -14.95
CA SER A 36 -0.09 -2.35 -13.61
C SER A 36 1.45 -2.31 -13.67
N PRO A 37 2.15 -1.84 -12.62
CA PRO A 37 3.60 -1.97 -12.53
C PRO A 37 4.05 -3.43 -12.49
N VAL A 38 5.28 -3.69 -12.97
CA VAL A 38 5.89 -5.04 -13.02
C VAL A 38 5.98 -5.67 -11.63
N VAL A 39 6.24 -4.87 -10.59
CA VAL A 39 6.19 -5.30 -9.20
C VAL A 39 4.94 -4.69 -8.58
N PHE A 40 3.93 -5.53 -8.37
CA PHE A 40 2.64 -5.14 -7.79
C PHE A 40 2.44 -5.84 -6.45
N GLY A 41 2.23 -5.08 -5.38
CA GLY A 41 1.97 -5.62 -4.03
C GLY A 41 0.52 -5.50 -3.58
N ASN A 42 -0.24 -4.62 -4.23
CA ASN A 42 -1.46 -4.07 -3.64
C ASN A 42 -2.65 -5.05 -3.65
N TRP A 43 -3.64 -4.76 -2.80
CA TRP A 43 -4.89 -5.53 -2.71
C TRP A 43 -5.85 -5.27 -3.88
N ALA A 44 -5.78 -4.10 -4.51
CA ALA A 44 -6.62 -3.69 -5.63
C ALA A 44 -5.87 -2.82 -6.64
N SER A 45 -6.41 -2.65 -7.86
CA SER A 45 -5.90 -1.70 -8.83
C SER A 45 -6.12 -0.26 -8.37
N ALA A 46 -5.41 0.71 -8.97
CA ALA A 46 -5.58 2.11 -8.64
C ALA A 46 -7.01 2.60 -8.96
N GLU A 47 -7.58 2.13 -10.07
CA GLU A 47 -8.95 2.43 -10.48
C GLU A 47 -9.97 1.85 -9.49
N ASP A 48 -9.75 0.63 -9.03
CA ASP A 48 -10.60 0.01 -8.01
C ASP A 48 -10.53 0.78 -6.69
N TYR A 49 -9.33 1.17 -6.23
CA TYR A 49 -9.22 2.00 -5.02
C TYR A 49 -9.91 3.36 -5.18
N ALA A 50 -9.80 4.00 -6.34
CA ALA A 50 -10.45 5.27 -6.60
C ALA A 50 -11.98 5.16 -6.56
N ARG A 51 -12.51 4.13 -7.21
CA ARG A 51 -13.95 3.80 -7.20
C ARG A 51 -14.44 3.51 -5.79
N VAL A 52 -13.78 2.59 -5.08
CA VAL A 52 -14.15 2.22 -3.71
C VAL A 52 -14.04 3.41 -2.77
N GLY A 53 -13.00 4.24 -2.89
CA GLY A 53 -12.85 5.45 -2.08
C GLY A 53 -14.01 6.41 -2.26
N THR A 54 -14.35 6.72 -3.52
CA THR A 54 -15.48 7.62 -3.85
C THR A 54 -16.81 7.09 -3.29
N GLU A 55 -17.09 5.79 -3.50
CA GLU A 55 -18.32 5.16 -3.00
C GLU A 55 -18.36 5.08 -1.47
N LEU A 56 -17.21 4.83 -0.84
CA LEU A 56 -17.06 4.78 0.62
C LEU A 56 -17.32 6.14 1.26
N GLY A 57 -16.80 7.23 0.69
CA GLY A 57 -17.04 8.59 1.19
C GLY A 57 -18.52 8.93 1.21
N ALA A 58 -19.22 8.64 0.11
CA ALA A 58 -20.67 8.81 0.03
C ALA A 58 -21.44 7.94 1.04
N ARG A 59 -20.95 6.73 1.34
CA ARG A 59 -21.59 5.79 2.27
C ARG A 59 -21.39 6.16 3.74
N LEU A 60 -20.25 6.73 4.11
CA LEU A 60 -19.90 6.97 5.51
C LEU A 60 -20.64 8.17 6.12
N ASN A 61 -20.99 9.18 5.34
CA ASN A 61 -21.69 10.38 5.82
C ASN A 61 -21.07 10.98 7.11
N GLY A 62 -19.73 11.09 7.13
CA GLY A 62 -18.96 11.61 8.27
C GLY A 62 -18.55 10.57 9.32
N ALA A 63 -19.03 9.33 9.24
CA ALA A 63 -18.56 8.23 10.08
C ALA A 63 -17.11 7.83 9.74
N SER A 64 -16.44 7.21 10.71
CA SER A 64 -15.06 6.73 10.58
C SER A 64 -15.01 5.25 10.19
N VAL A 65 -13.98 4.86 9.46
CA VAL A 65 -13.77 3.46 9.04
C VAL A 65 -12.34 3.01 9.28
N ALA A 66 -12.16 1.81 9.84
CA ALA A 66 -10.86 1.15 9.88
C ALA A 66 -10.49 0.60 8.51
N SER A 67 -9.27 0.91 8.07
CA SER A 67 -8.73 0.51 6.77
C SER A 67 -8.48 -1.00 6.63
N PRO A 68 -8.57 -1.58 5.41
CA PRO A 68 -8.08 -2.92 5.10
C PRO A 68 -6.54 -2.98 4.92
N GLY A 69 -5.84 -1.85 5.10
CA GLY A 69 -4.45 -1.63 4.71
C GLY A 69 -4.35 -0.90 3.37
N GLU A 70 -3.17 -0.31 3.09
CA GLU A 70 -2.88 0.44 1.83
C GLU A 70 -3.83 1.63 1.59
N ILE A 71 -3.93 2.53 2.57
CA ILE A 71 -4.92 3.63 2.56
C ILE A 71 -4.75 4.71 1.49
N GLY A 72 -3.56 4.86 0.90
CA GLY A 72 -3.20 6.10 0.20
C GLY A 72 -4.23 6.56 -0.84
N THR A 73 -4.46 5.74 -1.88
CA THR A 73 -5.44 6.06 -2.94
C THR A 73 -6.87 6.10 -2.39
N LEU A 74 -7.21 5.18 -1.49
CA LEU A 74 -8.55 5.11 -0.90
C LEU A 74 -8.89 6.40 -0.12
N ALA A 75 -7.98 6.87 0.73
CA ALA A 75 -8.13 8.08 1.53
C ALA A 75 -8.20 9.33 0.65
N TYR A 76 -7.40 9.38 -0.43
CA TYR A 76 -7.42 10.48 -1.39
C TYR A 76 -8.81 10.66 -2.04
N PHE A 77 -9.46 9.57 -2.45
CA PHE A 77 -10.78 9.63 -3.10
C PHE A 77 -11.96 9.64 -2.13
N CYS A 78 -11.79 9.12 -0.90
CA CYS A 78 -12.88 9.06 0.07
C CYS A 78 -13.21 10.42 0.68
N GLU A 79 -12.21 11.29 0.82
CA GLU A 79 -12.33 12.56 1.56
C GLU A 79 -12.98 12.38 2.94
N CYS A 80 -12.68 11.25 3.60
CA CYS A 80 -13.34 10.79 4.81
C CYS A 80 -12.34 10.37 5.90
N VAL A 81 -12.84 10.08 7.10
CA VAL A 81 -12.01 9.63 8.22
C VAL A 81 -11.72 8.13 8.11
N ILE A 82 -10.57 7.81 7.52
CA ILE A 82 -10.03 6.44 7.51
C ILE A 82 -9.01 6.31 8.64
N LEU A 83 -9.19 5.31 9.51
CA LEU A 83 -8.34 5.02 10.65
C LEU A 83 -7.40 3.84 10.32
N ASP A 84 -6.09 4.09 10.40
CA ASP A 84 -5.04 3.07 10.37
C ASP A 84 -3.82 3.53 11.20
N GLU A 85 -2.75 2.74 11.21
CA GLU A 85 -1.50 3.07 11.93
C GLU A 85 -0.79 4.34 11.45
N PHE A 86 -1.06 4.81 10.23
CA PHE A 86 -0.47 6.01 9.64
C PHE A 86 -1.34 7.25 9.82
N SER A 87 -2.67 7.10 9.93
CA SER A 87 -3.63 8.19 10.08
C SER A 87 -4.11 8.41 11.52
N ASP A 88 -3.96 7.43 12.41
CA ASP A 88 -4.28 7.52 13.84
C ASP A 88 -3.02 7.46 14.71
N ARG A 89 -2.67 8.60 15.32
CA ARG A 89 -1.51 8.71 16.21
C ARG A 89 -1.58 7.77 17.41
N GLY A 90 -2.77 7.47 17.94
CA GLY A 90 -2.93 6.53 19.04
C GLY A 90 -2.63 5.09 18.65
N GLU A 91 -2.96 4.69 17.41
CA GLU A 91 -2.55 3.39 16.88
C GLU A 91 -1.04 3.33 16.64
N ALA A 92 -0.43 4.42 16.14
CA ALA A 92 1.02 4.51 16.01
C ALA A 92 1.74 4.37 17.38
N VAL A 93 1.22 5.00 18.44
CA VAL A 93 1.76 4.89 19.80
C VAL A 93 1.76 3.43 20.28
N LYS A 94 0.67 2.68 20.06
CA LYS A 94 0.61 1.25 20.41
C LYS A 94 1.72 0.44 19.72
N LEU A 95 1.96 0.69 18.43
CA LEU A 95 3.00 -0.01 17.67
C LEU A 95 4.40 0.33 18.17
N VAL A 96 4.67 1.61 18.44
CA VAL A 96 5.95 2.07 19.01
C VAL A 96 6.21 1.42 20.36
N GLN A 97 5.24 1.43 21.27
CA GLN A 97 5.36 0.82 22.58
C GLN A 97 5.59 -0.69 22.50
N LYS A 98 4.84 -1.39 21.64
CA LYS A 98 5.04 -2.83 21.39
C LYS A 98 6.45 -3.11 20.87
N ARG A 99 6.98 -2.26 19.98
CA ARG A 99 8.34 -2.42 19.44
C ARG A 99 9.40 -2.19 20.52
N ILE A 100 9.24 -1.17 21.36
CA ILE A 100 10.14 -0.91 22.50
C ILE A 100 10.16 -2.10 23.49
N ALA A 101 8.98 -2.68 23.76
CA ALA A 101 8.82 -3.78 24.71
C ALA A 101 9.38 -5.11 24.22
N THR A 102 9.44 -5.32 22.90
CA THR A 102 9.89 -6.59 22.28
C THR A 102 11.30 -6.52 21.72
N ALA A 103 11.91 -5.34 21.70
CA ALA A 103 13.27 -5.13 21.21
C ALA A 103 14.33 -5.60 22.22
N ASN A 104 15.52 -5.93 21.71
CA ASN A 104 16.69 -6.12 22.57
C ASN A 104 17.06 -4.82 23.31
N PRO A 105 17.87 -4.87 24.39
CA PRO A 105 18.13 -3.70 25.23
C PRO A 105 18.70 -2.49 24.49
N LEU A 106 19.64 -2.71 23.55
CA LEU A 106 20.27 -1.64 22.77
C LEU A 106 19.24 -0.95 21.86
N MET A 107 18.45 -1.74 21.14
CA MET A 107 17.42 -1.22 20.24
C MET A 107 16.28 -0.56 21.02
N SER A 108 15.90 -1.11 22.18
CA SER A 108 14.89 -0.50 23.07
C SER A 108 15.34 0.88 23.54
N LEU A 109 16.61 1.03 23.93
CA LEU A 109 17.18 2.34 24.29
C LEU A 109 17.17 3.31 23.11
N ALA A 110 17.63 2.88 21.94
CA ALA A 110 17.63 3.71 20.74
C ALA A 110 16.22 4.19 20.36
N LEU A 111 15.22 3.30 20.43
CA LEU A 111 13.82 3.64 20.15
C LEU A 111 13.25 4.62 21.19
N ARG A 112 13.55 4.44 22.48
CA ARG A 112 13.12 5.40 23.53
C ARG A 112 13.70 6.79 23.32
N VAL A 113 14.95 6.88 22.87
CA VAL A 113 15.56 8.17 22.50
C VAL A 113 14.90 8.75 21.26
N ASN A 114 14.70 7.94 20.21
CA ASN A 114 14.06 8.36 18.97
C ASN A 114 12.64 8.90 19.17
N TYR A 115 11.86 8.25 20.05
CA TYR A 115 10.49 8.62 20.38
C TYR A 115 10.35 9.40 21.69
N HIS A 116 11.41 10.05 22.17
CA HIS A 116 11.39 10.76 23.46
C HIS A 116 10.31 11.84 23.55
N TRP A 117 10.03 12.53 22.43
CA TRP A 117 9.00 13.58 22.33
C TRP A 117 7.65 13.10 21.77
N LEU A 118 7.47 11.79 21.59
CA LEU A 118 6.19 11.25 21.17
C LEU A 118 5.19 11.39 22.31
N ASP A 119 4.16 12.21 22.13
CA ASP A 119 3.00 12.21 23.04
C ASP A 119 2.32 10.83 23.04
N THR A 120 2.48 10.10 24.14
CA THR A 120 1.92 8.75 24.36
C THR A 120 0.57 8.76 25.06
N SER A 121 0.02 9.94 25.39
CA SER A 121 -1.28 10.06 26.06
C SER A 121 -2.47 9.97 25.09
N VAL A 122 -2.21 10.09 23.79
CA VAL A 122 -3.22 10.00 22.73
C VAL A 122 -3.75 8.58 22.63
N ALA A 123 -5.01 8.39 23.04
CA ALA A 123 -5.71 7.13 22.84
C ALA A 123 -6.16 6.98 21.37
N PRO A 124 -6.07 5.77 20.78
CA PRO A 124 -6.58 5.53 19.44
C PRO A 124 -8.08 5.73 19.34
N ARG A 125 -8.53 6.26 18.20
CA ARG A 125 -9.96 6.43 17.93
C ARG A 125 -10.62 5.09 17.65
N LYS A 126 -11.85 4.95 18.11
CA LYS A 126 -12.68 3.80 17.78
C LYS A 126 -13.35 4.04 16.43
N PRO A 127 -13.18 3.15 15.44
CA PRO A 127 -13.87 3.26 14.16
C PRO A 127 -15.36 2.93 14.31
N ASP A 128 -16.21 3.56 13.50
CA ASP A 128 -17.65 3.21 13.40
C ASP A 128 -17.87 1.99 12.49
N PHE A 129 -16.98 1.82 11.50
CA PHE A 129 -17.01 0.74 10.52
C PHE A 129 -15.63 0.13 10.34
N ARG A 130 -15.58 -1.06 9.77
CA ARG A 130 -14.34 -1.74 9.39
C ARG A 130 -14.44 -2.23 7.97
N MET A 131 -13.36 -2.01 7.23
CA MET A 131 -13.17 -2.58 5.91
C MET A 131 -12.05 -3.61 5.93
N GLN A 132 -12.26 -4.75 5.30
CA GLN A 132 -11.31 -5.86 5.25
C GLN A 132 -11.20 -6.42 3.84
N TYR A 133 -9.98 -6.81 3.44
CA TYR A 133 -9.77 -7.53 2.20
C TYR A 133 -10.05 -9.03 2.37
N ALA A 134 -10.72 -9.63 1.39
CA ALA A 134 -10.85 -11.08 1.24
C ALA A 134 -10.58 -11.50 -0.21
N SER A 135 -10.03 -12.71 -0.38
CA SER A 135 -9.78 -13.27 -1.72
C SER A 135 -11.07 -13.85 -2.32
N GLY A 136 -11.14 -13.85 -3.66
CA GLY A 136 -12.28 -14.39 -4.39
C GLY A 136 -13.38 -13.36 -4.68
N PRO A 137 -14.47 -13.80 -5.33
CA PRO A 137 -15.57 -12.91 -5.70
C PRO A 137 -16.26 -12.34 -4.47
N ALA A 138 -16.80 -11.12 -4.60
CA ALA A 138 -17.62 -10.47 -3.59
C ALA A 138 -18.82 -11.35 -3.22
N THR A 139 -19.14 -11.43 -1.94
CA THR A 139 -20.19 -12.33 -1.42
C THR A 139 -21.41 -11.57 -0.89
N GLY A 140 -21.22 -10.36 -0.37
CA GLY A 140 -22.26 -9.51 0.16
C GLY A 140 -22.72 -8.42 -0.81
N PRO A 141 -23.97 -7.94 -0.71
CA PRO A 141 -24.50 -6.84 -1.53
C PRO A 141 -23.84 -5.48 -1.22
N GLY A 142 -23.07 -5.39 -0.15
CA GLY A 142 -22.34 -4.18 0.25
C GLY A 142 -20.83 -4.31 0.13
N ASP A 143 -20.34 -5.38 -0.49
CA ASP A 143 -18.92 -5.63 -0.73
C ASP A 143 -18.49 -5.03 -2.06
N TRP A 144 -17.25 -4.55 -2.12
CA TRP A 144 -16.67 -4.07 -3.36
C TRP A 144 -15.80 -5.14 -3.99
N GLN A 145 -16.21 -5.67 -5.14
CA GLN A 145 -15.33 -6.49 -5.98
C GLN A 145 -14.14 -5.65 -6.44
N VAL A 146 -12.93 -6.20 -6.35
CA VAL A 146 -11.69 -5.60 -6.84
C VAL A 146 -10.80 -6.64 -7.54
N ARG A 147 -9.80 -6.17 -8.27
CA ARG A 147 -8.77 -6.99 -8.89
C ARG A 147 -7.37 -6.47 -8.56
N SER A 148 -6.51 -7.38 -8.12
CA SER A 148 -5.07 -7.16 -7.97
C SER A 148 -4.32 -7.86 -9.09
N ALA A 149 -3.34 -7.18 -9.68
CA ALA A 149 -2.44 -7.82 -10.64
C ALA A 149 -1.61 -8.95 -10.00
N ALA A 150 -1.38 -8.89 -8.69
CA ALA A 150 -0.60 -9.88 -7.94
C ALA A 150 -1.46 -10.97 -7.28
N LYS A 151 -2.67 -10.62 -6.84
CA LYS A 151 -3.53 -11.53 -6.05
C LYS A 151 -4.74 -12.05 -6.83
N GLY A 152 -5.01 -11.52 -8.01
CA GLY A 152 -6.18 -11.86 -8.81
C GLY A 152 -7.45 -11.20 -8.28
N VAL A 153 -8.56 -11.93 -8.33
CA VAL A 153 -9.88 -11.45 -7.92
C VAL A 153 -9.98 -11.45 -6.39
N GLY A 154 -10.41 -10.32 -5.81
CA GLY A 154 -10.63 -10.15 -4.37
C GLY A 154 -11.75 -9.15 -4.11
N HIS A 155 -12.11 -8.92 -2.85
CA HIS A 155 -13.15 -7.96 -2.50
C HIS A 155 -12.88 -7.29 -1.16
N PHE A 156 -13.43 -6.08 -0.98
CA PHE A 156 -13.48 -5.41 0.30
C PHE A 156 -14.83 -5.62 0.96
N VAL A 157 -14.81 -6.20 2.16
CA VAL A 157 -15.97 -6.39 3.03
C VAL A 157 -16.12 -5.18 3.93
N PHE A 158 -17.33 -4.64 4.05
CA PHE A 158 -17.63 -3.48 4.87
C PHE A 158 -18.64 -3.82 5.97
N THR A 159 -18.21 -3.76 7.22
CA THR A 159 -19.03 -4.10 8.40
C THR A 159 -19.07 -2.96 9.40
N ARG A 160 -20.19 -2.82 10.13
CA ARG A 160 -20.26 -1.92 11.29
C ARG A 160 -19.41 -2.51 12.42
N GLU A 161 -18.61 -1.68 13.07
CA GLU A 161 -17.86 -2.08 14.25
C GLU A 161 -18.81 -2.04 15.47
N PRO A 162 -18.81 -3.08 16.33
CA PRO A 162 -19.69 -3.16 17.51
C PRO A 162 -19.34 -2.18 18.65
#